data_AF-A0A9D5P0P6-F1
#
_entry.id   AF-A0A9D5P0P6-F1
#
_cell.length_a   1.000
_cell.length_b   1.000
_cell.length_c   1.000
_cell.angle_alpha   90.00
_cell.angle_beta   90.00
_cell.angle_gamma   90.00
#
_symmetry.space_group_name_H-M   'P 1'
#
loop_
_entity.id
_entity.type
_entity.pdbx_description
1 polymer ?
#
loop_
_entity_poly.entity_id
_entity_poly.type
_entity_poly.pdbx_seq_one_letter_code
_entity_poly.pdbx_strand_id
1 'polypeptide(L)'
;MATIAKASEHIKPCNIAQCERHNRRDPDYIASLNPARLYIRTDLTHNNECYIAPCMESRTLPQHYDFLKALVKERTGRAMQEKDVEYKDKNGKIRVRKGSSPIREGVVNIKPDTTIDDLLHYVNRVHEKWGITAIQIHMHRDEGHYENPEDKSTWQPNLHAHIIWDWIDHSTGKSFKLNADDMSQIQDMVAETLEMERGKRKAETGAAHLERNEYILKVQEEKKEKLQKEIDAEEAKAAKMAQASLFDKMFNAGLSPSVRKAFEEKDAAHKEELRQATTAVNEEGLPYMWTSGSKKGQNLTWEELAKCREREKKDAAIKAEADKQAAVTRAKADAKAEHDVEMAKTRAEYELRIKKERLAVKDDGTPLCWKGGNRNGQQLTKDEAIKWLGGQLKVSQTVNSALLDRLRVLRDLLFATCSMNFKRVVEIIADQWKAGMKHFAKGMKDFIWSAISVEKTEAGRKSYVDDAVHFAKILAKTDPDLELDDKALKPLYDDALKIADGTWESYHQKRDQLFDAAVIALVEMGNCQNQRHLNQKQANIIEAFLAFDGGDRTQLCEEIWNVSSPKVNYYWRDGTFDALEELRTKELNHRTYGYGRGL
;
A
#
# COMPACT_ATOMS: atom_id res chain seq x y z
N MET A 1 -7.37 13.39 18.78
CA MET A 1 -8.03 12.83 19.98
C MET A 1 -8.15 11.34 19.75
N ALA A 2 -7.54 10.50 20.59
CA ALA A 2 -7.72 9.05 20.48
C ALA A 2 -9.22 8.75 20.56
N THR A 3 -9.76 8.04 19.57
CA THR A 3 -11.13 7.55 19.61
C THR A 3 -11.27 6.66 20.84
N ILE A 4 -11.99 7.16 21.85
CA ILE A 4 -12.30 6.41 23.06
C ILE A 4 -13.10 5.18 22.63
N ALA A 5 -12.62 3.99 22.99
CA ALA A 5 -13.32 2.75 22.69
C ALA A 5 -14.71 2.79 23.34
N LYS A 6 -15.73 2.36 22.59
CA LYS A 6 -17.10 2.26 23.12
C LYS A 6 -17.25 0.98 23.93
N ALA A 7 -18.02 1.03 25.00
CA ALA A 7 -18.35 -0.14 25.77
C ALA A 7 -19.18 -1.12 24.93
N SER A 8 -18.74 -2.37 24.93
CA SER A 8 -19.44 -3.49 24.35
C SER A 8 -18.99 -4.79 24.98
N GLU A 9 -19.90 -5.75 25.14
CA GLU A 9 -19.57 -7.12 25.53
C GLU A 9 -19.98 -8.14 24.47
N HIS A 10 -19.05 -8.95 23.96
CA HIS A 10 -19.41 -10.06 23.09
C HIS A 10 -19.34 -11.40 23.83
N ILE A 11 -20.50 -12.03 24.07
CA ILE A 11 -20.57 -13.33 24.77
C ILE A 11 -20.74 -14.48 23.79
N LYS A 12 -19.81 -15.45 23.84
CA LYS A 12 -19.81 -16.67 23.02
C LYS A 12 -19.54 -17.93 23.86
N PRO A 13 -19.81 -19.15 23.34
CA PRO A 13 -19.36 -20.37 24.00
C PRO A 13 -17.84 -20.36 24.24
N CYS A 14 -17.40 -20.71 25.45
CA CYS A 14 -16.00 -20.65 25.82
C CYS A 14 -15.21 -21.81 25.18
N ASN A 15 -14.05 -21.51 24.57
CA ASN A 15 -13.08 -22.53 24.15
C ASN A 15 -12.23 -22.95 25.36
N ILE A 16 -12.76 -23.87 26.16
CA ILE A 16 -12.19 -24.30 27.45
C ILE A 16 -10.74 -24.79 27.33
N ALA A 17 -10.33 -25.36 26.19
CA ALA A 17 -8.97 -25.88 25.99
C ALA A 17 -7.90 -24.78 25.80
N GLN A 18 -8.30 -23.62 25.28
CA GLN A 18 -7.35 -22.55 24.92
C GLN A 18 -7.52 -21.29 25.79
N CYS A 19 -8.72 -21.05 26.32
CA CYS A 19 -9.07 -19.83 27.02
C CYS A 19 -8.16 -19.57 28.24
N GLU A 20 -7.96 -20.55 29.13
CA GLU A 20 -7.08 -20.38 30.30
C GLU A 20 -5.62 -20.14 29.90
N ARG A 21 -5.14 -20.83 28.85
CA ARG A 21 -3.77 -20.67 28.34
C ARG A 21 -3.54 -19.27 27.78
N HIS A 22 -4.49 -18.78 26.98
CA HIS A 22 -4.48 -17.41 26.47
C HIS A 22 -4.51 -16.40 27.62
N ASN A 23 -5.48 -16.53 28.52
CA ASN A 23 -5.77 -15.53 29.54
C ASN A 23 -4.69 -15.43 30.63
N ARG A 24 -3.99 -16.54 30.91
CA ARG A 24 -2.86 -16.57 31.85
C ARG A 24 -1.52 -16.32 31.19
N ARG A 25 -1.49 -16.08 29.87
CA ARG A 25 -0.26 -15.94 29.07
C ARG A 25 0.69 -17.12 29.30
N ASP A 26 0.14 -18.33 29.23
CA ASP A 26 0.88 -19.59 29.38
C ASP A 26 2.16 -19.58 28.50
N PRO A 27 3.34 -19.90 29.04
CA PRO A 27 4.59 -19.79 28.29
C PRO A 27 4.60 -20.59 26.99
N ASP A 28 4.05 -21.81 27.02
CA ASP A 28 3.93 -22.67 25.84
C ASP A 28 2.95 -22.09 24.82
N TYR A 29 1.90 -21.40 25.28
CA TYR A 29 0.98 -20.69 24.40
C TYR A 29 1.68 -19.52 23.72
N ILE A 30 2.40 -18.67 24.47
CA ILE A 30 3.17 -17.55 23.92
C ILE A 30 4.22 -18.04 22.91
N ALA A 31 4.94 -19.12 23.24
CA ALA A 31 5.92 -19.73 22.33
C ALA A 31 5.30 -20.29 21.05
N SER A 32 4.03 -20.71 21.09
CA SER A 32 3.31 -21.19 19.90
C SER A 32 2.84 -20.09 18.96
N LEU A 33 2.84 -18.82 19.40
CA LEU A 33 2.43 -17.70 18.57
C LEU A 33 3.53 -17.31 17.58
N ASN A 34 3.12 -16.93 16.37
CA ASN A 34 4.05 -16.47 15.35
C ASN A 34 4.65 -15.09 15.76
N PRO A 35 5.98 -14.96 15.94
CA PRO A 35 6.61 -13.71 16.35
C PRO A 35 6.33 -12.53 15.40
N ALA A 36 6.19 -12.78 14.10
CA ALA A 36 5.90 -11.75 13.10
C ALA A 36 4.45 -11.25 13.14
N ARG A 37 3.57 -11.90 13.92
CA ARG A 37 2.15 -11.54 14.11
C ARG A 37 1.79 -11.37 15.58
N LEU A 38 2.79 -11.22 16.44
CA LEU A 38 2.59 -11.12 17.87
C LEU A 38 1.92 -9.78 18.19
N TYR A 39 0.63 -9.86 18.50
CA TYR A 39 -0.21 -8.74 18.93
C TYR A 39 -0.13 -8.50 20.44
N ILE A 40 0.69 -9.30 21.14
CA ILE A 40 0.89 -9.28 22.58
C ILE A 40 2.28 -8.69 22.86
N ARG A 41 2.32 -7.64 23.68
CA ARG A 41 3.54 -7.06 24.23
C ARG A 41 3.85 -7.68 25.57
N THR A 42 4.74 -8.65 25.59
CA THR A 42 5.15 -9.36 26.82
C THR A 42 5.73 -8.44 27.89
N ASP A 43 6.30 -7.31 27.49
CA ASP A 43 6.80 -6.29 28.40
C ASP A 43 5.69 -5.48 29.08
N LEU A 44 4.45 -5.51 28.58
CA LEU A 44 3.27 -4.90 29.19
C LEU A 44 2.40 -5.88 29.98
N THR A 45 2.66 -7.19 29.90
CA THR A 45 1.83 -8.23 30.56
C THR A 45 1.73 -8.06 32.08
N HIS A 46 2.71 -7.40 32.71
CA HIS A 46 2.65 -7.06 34.14
C HIS A 46 1.50 -6.08 34.50
N ASN A 47 0.92 -5.39 33.52
CA ASN A 47 -0.24 -4.52 33.70
C ASN A 47 -1.57 -5.28 33.59
N ASN A 48 -1.55 -6.57 33.26
CA ASN A 48 -2.75 -7.39 33.24
C ASN A 48 -3.19 -7.70 34.67
N GLU A 49 -4.51 -7.75 34.86
CA GLU A 49 -5.13 -8.04 36.15
C GLU A 49 -6.03 -9.26 35.99
N CYS A 50 -6.21 -10.04 37.05
CA CYS A 50 -7.16 -11.15 37.02
C CYS A 50 -7.88 -11.33 38.35
N TYR A 51 -9.09 -11.87 38.25
CA TYR A 51 -9.90 -12.32 39.36
C TYR A 51 -10.36 -13.75 39.07
N ILE A 52 -10.19 -14.64 40.03
CA ILE A 52 -10.68 -16.01 39.98
C ILE A 52 -11.66 -16.16 41.13
N ALA A 53 -12.89 -16.59 40.84
CA ALA A 53 -13.89 -16.76 41.88
C ALA A 53 -13.46 -17.86 42.86
N PRO A 54 -13.76 -17.75 44.17
CA PRO A 54 -13.37 -18.75 45.16
C PRO A 54 -13.82 -20.19 44.82
N CYS A 55 -14.95 -20.34 44.11
CA CYS A 55 -15.44 -21.65 43.66
C CYS A 55 -14.52 -22.34 42.63
N MET A 56 -13.60 -21.59 42.02
CA MET A 56 -12.66 -22.01 40.98
C MET A 56 -11.20 -22.10 41.46
N GLU A 57 -10.84 -21.64 42.67
CA GLU A 57 -9.43 -21.58 43.11
C GLU A 57 -8.68 -22.93 43.05
N SER A 58 -9.41 -24.05 43.15
CA SER A 58 -8.87 -25.41 43.05
C SER A 58 -9.28 -26.17 41.78
N ARG A 59 -9.89 -25.49 40.80
CA ARG A 59 -10.44 -26.12 39.59
C ARG A 59 -10.06 -25.39 38.31
N THR A 60 -9.67 -26.14 37.29
CA THR A 60 -9.53 -25.64 35.92
C THR A 60 -10.88 -25.56 35.22
N LEU A 61 -10.98 -24.80 34.12
CA LEU A 61 -12.21 -24.75 33.32
C LEU A 61 -12.69 -26.14 32.85
N PRO A 62 -11.83 -27.09 32.41
CA PRO A 62 -12.25 -28.46 32.12
C PRO A 62 -12.87 -29.18 33.33
N GLN A 63 -12.28 -29.04 34.52
CA GLN A 63 -12.80 -29.66 35.74
C GLN A 63 -14.14 -29.05 36.15
N HIS A 64 -14.31 -27.73 35.99
CA HIS A 64 -15.59 -27.07 36.22
C HIS A 64 -16.66 -27.51 35.21
N TYR A 65 -16.27 -27.68 33.94
CA TYR A 65 -17.17 -28.21 32.91
C TYR A 65 -17.68 -29.61 33.24
N ASP A 66 -16.81 -30.51 33.72
CA ASP A 66 -17.19 -31.85 34.16
C ASP A 66 -18.08 -31.82 35.42
N PHE A 67 -17.80 -30.90 36.35
CA PHE A 67 -18.69 -30.62 37.48
C PHE A 67 -20.09 -30.21 37.00
N LEU A 68 -20.19 -29.29 36.04
CA LEU A 68 -21.47 -28.86 35.48
C LEU A 68 -22.20 -30.00 34.76
N LYS A 69 -21.50 -30.91 34.08
CA LYS A 69 -22.10 -32.13 33.51
C LYS A 69 -22.74 -33.01 34.57
N ALA A 70 -22.02 -33.25 35.67
CA ALA A 70 -22.52 -34.05 36.78
C ALA A 70 -23.75 -33.38 37.41
N LEU A 71 -23.69 -32.07 37.63
CA LEU A 71 -24.77 -31.27 38.19
C LEU A 71 -26.04 -31.30 37.32
N VAL A 72 -25.89 -31.12 36.00
CA VAL A 72 -27.01 -31.21 35.04
C VAL A 72 -27.66 -32.59 35.12
N LYS A 73 -26.86 -33.66 35.17
CA LYS A 73 -27.37 -35.03 35.28
C LYS A 73 -28.11 -35.27 36.59
N GLU A 74 -27.57 -34.79 37.70
CA GLU A 74 -28.18 -34.91 39.03
C GLU A 74 -29.53 -34.17 39.09
N ARG A 75 -29.57 -32.91 38.65
CA ARG A 75 -30.77 -32.06 38.78
C ARG A 75 -31.86 -32.36 37.76
N THR A 76 -31.49 -32.75 36.54
CA THR A 76 -32.45 -32.96 35.45
C THR A 76 -32.77 -34.43 35.17
N GLY A 77 -31.99 -35.36 35.75
CA GLY A 77 -32.06 -36.79 35.47
C GLY A 77 -31.54 -37.18 34.07
N ARG A 78 -30.96 -36.24 33.31
CA ARG A 78 -30.52 -36.44 31.92
C ARG A 78 -29.08 -36.00 31.74
N ALA A 79 -28.32 -36.73 30.92
CA ALA A 79 -26.98 -36.32 30.55
C ALA A 79 -27.02 -34.95 29.84
N MET A 80 -26.01 -34.10 30.12
CA MET A 80 -25.89 -32.80 29.47
C MET A 80 -25.75 -32.99 27.96
N GLN A 81 -26.62 -32.33 27.20
CA GLN A 81 -26.60 -32.41 25.75
C GLN A 81 -25.57 -31.41 25.21
N GLU A 82 -24.42 -31.89 24.74
CA GLU A 82 -23.31 -31.02 24.29
C GLU A 82 -23.41 -30.61 22.82
N LYS A 83 -24.16 -31.37 22.01
CA LYS A 83 -24.32 -31.14 20.57
C LYS A 83 -25.76 -30.78 20.21
N ASP A 84 -25.92 -30.06 19.11
CA ASP A 84 -27.22 -29.84 18.49
C ASP A 84 -27.83 -31.19 18.08
N VAL A 85 -29.09 -31.40 18.45
CA VAL A 85 -29.84 -32.61 18.12
C VAL A 85 -31.06 -32.22 17.31
N GLU A 86 -31.13 -32.73 16.08
CA GLU A 86 -32.31 -32.60 15.24
C GLU A 86 -33.37 -33.61 15.68
N TYR A 87 -34.61 -33.15 15.79
CA TYR A 87 -35.76 -34.01 16.10
C TYR A 87 -36.97 -33.59 15.27
N LYS A 88 -37.83 -34.55 14.92
CA LYS A 88 -39.12 -34.26 14.29
C LYS A 88 -40.14 -33.95 15.38
N ASP A 89 -40.84 -32.82 15.25
CA ASP A 89 -41.96 -32.52 16.13
C ASP A 89 -43.19 -33.40 15.81
N LYS A 90 -44.23 -33.30 16.64
CA LYS A 90 -45.50 -34.02 16.48
C LYS A 90 -46.21 -33.77 15.14
N ASN A 91 -45.78 -32.74 14.39
CA ASN A 91 -46.32 -32.36 13.09
C ASN A 91 -45.35 -32.71 11.94
N GLY A 92 -44.27 -33.46 12.21
CA GLY A 92 -43.29 -33.89 11.22
C GLY A 92 -42.24 -32.83 10.83
N LYS A 93 -42.26 -31.64 11.44
CA LYS A 93 -41.28 -30.57 11.15
C LYS A 93 -39.96 -30.87 11.87
N ILE A 94 -38.85 -30.83 11.12
CA ILE A 94 -37.50 -30.96 11.70
C ILE A 94 -37.21 -29.70 12.51
N ARG A 95 -36.90 -29.87 13.80
CA ARG A 95 -36.48 -28.82 14.72
C ARG A 95 -35.12 -29.19 15.29
N VAL A 96 -34.29 -28.18 15.53
CA VAL A 96 -32.99 -28.35 16.18
C VAL A 96 -33.10 -27.97 17.64
N ARG A 97 -32.76 -28.90 18.54
CA ARG A 97 -32.50 -28.58 19.94
C ARG A 97 -31.02 -28.29 20.07
N LYS A 98 -30.67 -27.02 20.32
CA LYS A 98 -29.28 -26.60 20.48
C LYS A 98 -28.60 -27.31 21.65
N GLY A 99 -27.32 -27.65 21.48
CA GLY A 99 -26.44 -28.10 22.54
C GLY A 99 -26.29 -27.06 23.64
N SER A 100 -26.00 -27.53 24.84
CA SER A 100 -25.69 -26.69 25.99
C SER A 100 -24.28 -26.15 25.88
N SER A 101 -24.13 -24.83 26.07
CA SER A 101 -22.84 -24.17 26.27
C SER A 101 -22.81 -23.67 27.71
N PRO A 102 -22.45 -24.55 28.67
CA PRO A 102 -22.54 -24.26 30.10
C PRO A 102 -21.49 -23.25 30.58
N ILE A 103 -20.40 -23.08 29.83
CA ILE A 103 -19.38 -22.05 30.09
C ILE A 103 -19.34 -21.13 28.87
N ARG A 104 -19.41 -19.82 29.12
CA ARG A 104 -19.34 -18.79 28.08
C ARG A 104 -18.24 -17.79 28.39
N GLU A 105 -17.74 -17.14 27.35
CA GLU A 105 -16.72 -16.12 27.42
C GLU A 105 -17.30 -14.82 26.87
N GLY A 106 -17.34 -13.79 27.72
CA GLY A 106 -17.64 -12.40 27.37
C GLY A 106 -16.34 -11.64 27.13
N VAL A 107 -16.25 -10.90 26.02
CA VAL A 107 -15.15 -9.97 25.76
C VAL A 107 -15.67 -8.54 25.88
N VAL A 108 -15.19 -7.83 26.90
CA VAL A 108 -15.61 -6.47 27.26
C VAL A 108 -14.52 -5.47 26.86
N ASN A 109 -14.86 -4.43 26.10
CA ASN A 109 -13.94 -3.31 25.90
C ASN A 109 -13.84 -2.47 27.17
N ILE A 110 -12.63 -2.09 27.57
CA ILE A 110 -12.38 -1.30 28.78
C ILE A 110 -11.65 0.01 28.45
N LYS A 111 -11.68 0.96 29.37
CA LYS A 111 -10.90 2.21 29.30
C LYS A 111 -9.61 2.08 30.14
N PRO A 112 -8.59 2.92 29.91
CA PRO A 112 -7.30 2.81 30.61
C PRO A 112 -7.38 2.80 32.14
N ASP A 113 -8.36 3.50 32.70
CA ASP A 113 -8.63 3.65 34.13
C ASP A 113 -9.66 2.65 34.69
N THR A 114 -10.22 1.75 33.87
CA THR A 114 -11.08 0.66 34.37
C THR A 114 -10.30 -0.21 35.33
N THR A 115 -10.86 -0.57 36.48
CA THR A 115 -10.27 -1.44 37.49
C THR A 115 -10.95 -2.81 37.50
N ILE A 116 -10.33 -3.82 38.15
CA ILE A 116 -10.98 -5.11 38.36
C ILE A 116 -12.25 -4.99 39.21
N ASP A 117 -12.31 -4.02 40.14
CA ASP A 117 -13.47 -3.76 40.99
C ASP A 117 -14.67 -3.25 40.20
N ASP A 118 -14.45 -2.43 39.16
CA ASP A 118 -15.52 -1.98 38.26
C ASP A 118 -16.14 -3.18 37.52
N LEU A 119 -15.30 -4.12 37.07
CA LEU A 119 -15.75 -5.36 36.44
C LEU A 119 -16.44 -6.28 37.44
N LEU A 120 -15.97 -6.35 38.69
CA LEU A 120 -16.65 -7.09 39.76
C LEU A 120 -18.04 -6.50 40.06
N HIS A 121 -18.15 -5.18 40.11
CA HIS A 121 -19.45 -4.51 40.26
C HIS A 121 -20.37 -4.84 39.08
N TYR A 122 -19.85 -4.81 37.86
CA TYR A 122 -20.60 -5.18 36.66
C TYR A 122 -21.13 -6.61 36.72
N VAL A 123 -20.26 -7.60 36.97
CA VAL A 123 -20.70 -9.01 36.99
C VAL A 123 -21.66 -9.31 38.14
N ASN A 124 -21.56 -8.59 39.26
CA ASN A 124 -22.53 -8.69 40.36
C ASN A 124 -23.91 -8.19 39.94
N ARG A 125 -24.01 -7.07 39.21
CA ARG A 125 -25.30 -6.59 38.65
C ARG A 125 -25.89 -7.58 37.64
N VAL A 126 -25.05 -8.25 36.84
CA VAL A 126 -25.51 -9.32 35.94
C VAL A 126 -26.04 -10.51 36.73
N HIS A 127 -25.34 -10.91 37.80
CA HIS A 127 -25.75 -11.99 38.68
C HIS A 127 -27.09 -11.69 39.37
N GLU A 128 -27.27 -10.50 39.94
CA GLU A 128 -28.52 -10.11 40.59
C GLU A 128 -29.73 -10.17 39.65
N LYS A 129 -29.53 -9.79 38.38
CA LYS A 129 -30.62 -9.69 37.42
C LYS A 129 -30.97 -11.00 36.72
N TRP A 130 -29.98 -11.81 36.37
CA TRP A 130 -30.19 -13.04 35.58
C TRP A 130 -29.72 -14.32 36.27
N GLY A 131 -29.04 -14.23 37.42
CA GLY A 131 -28.46 -15.37 38.14
C GLY A 131 -27.17 -15.92 37.53
N ILE A 132 -26.67 -15.29 36.46
CA ILE A 132 -25.47 -15.74 35.73
C ILE A 132 -24.24 -15.34 36.54
N THR A 133 -23.34 -16.29 36.76
CA THR A 133 -22.20 -16.09 37.67
C THR A 133 -20.90 -15.99 36.90
N ALA A 134 -20.13 -14.92 37.10
CA ALA A 134 -18.76 -14.84 36.59
C ALA A 134 -17.82 -15.69 37.47
N ILE A 135 -17.04 -16.55 36.82
CA ILE A 135 -16.13 -17.50 37.48
C ILE A 135 -14.65 -17.11 37.32
N GLN A 136 -14.31 -16.38 36.27
CA GLN A 136 -12.97 -15.80 36.05
C GLN A 136 -13.10 -14.46 35.32
N ILE A 137 -12.23 -13.49 35.62
CA ILE A 137 -12.09 -12.22 34.89
C ILE A 137 -10.60 -12.03 34.60
N HIS A 138 -10.26 -11.68 33.36
CA HIS A 138 -8.88 -11.41 32.93
C HIS A 138 -8.84 -10.12 32.12
N MET A 139 -8.13 -9.11 32.62
CA MET A 139 -7.94 -7.82 31.95
C MET A 139 -6.64 -7.86 31.16
N HIS A 140 -6.72 -7.61 29.86
CA HIS A 140 -5.58 -7.57 28.95
C HIS A 140 -5.28 -6.12 28.57
N ARG A 141 -4.11 -5.64 28.99
CA ARG A 141 -3.54 -4.32 28.65
C ARG A 141 -2.28 -4.43 27.80
N ASP A 142 -1.90 -5.63 27.45
CA ASP A 142 -0.72 -5.99 26.69
C ASP A 142 -1.00 -6.26 25.21
N GLU A 143 -2.25 -6.18 24.78
CA GLU A 143 -2.64 -6.43 23.38
C GLU A 143 -2.79 -5.17 22.56
N GLY A 144 -2.54 -5.25 21.25
CA GLY A 144 -2.65 -4.12 20.33
C GLY A 144 -2.02 -4.37 18.96
N HIS A 145 -1.81 -3.28 18.22
CA HIS A 145 -1.15 -3.31 16.90
C HIS A 145 -0.32 -2.05 16.66
N TYR A 146 0.68 -2.14 15.79
CA TYR A 146 1.43 -0.98 15.32
C TYR A 146 0.82 -0.46 14.01
N GLU A 147 0.66 0.85 13.88
CA GLU A 147 0.33 1.46 12.58
C GLU A 147 1.51 1.36 11.60
N ASN A 148 2.73 1.54 12.11
CA ASN A 148 3.98 1.29 11.40
C ASN A 148 4.86 0.32 12.21
N PRO A 149 5.10 -0.92 11.72
CA PRO A 149 5.92 -1.91 12.42
C PRO A 149 7.36 -1.46 12.72
N GLU A 150 7.90 -0.50 11.96
CA GLU A 150 9.26 0.02 12.14
C GLU A 150 9.34 1.12 13.22
N ASP A 151 8.20 1.69 13.62
CA ASP A 151 8.12 2.75 14.62
C ASP A 151 7.33 2.30 15.87
N LYS A 152 8.05 2.04 16.96
CA LYS A 152 7.48 1.60 18.24
C LYS A 152 6.52 2.63 18.86
N SER A 153 6.61 3.91 18.49
CA SER A 153 5.71 4.95 19.00
C SER A 153 4.29 4.85 18.43
N THR A 154 4.09 4.08 17.36
CA THR A 154 2.80 3.87 16.70
C THR A 154 1.94 2.76 17.33
N TRP A 155 2.29 2.31 18.53
CA TRP A 155 1.54 1.29 19.24
C TRP A 155 0.13 1.77 19.61
N GLN A 156 -0.87 1.07 19.07
CA GLN A 156 -2.28 1.27 19.38
C GLN A 156 -2.75 0.13 20.30
N PRO A 157 -2.95 0.39 21.61
CA PRO A 157 -3.40 -0.63 22.55
C PRO A 157 -4.87 -1.02 22.30
N ASN A 158 -5.16 -2.30 22.46
CA ASN A 158 -6.50 -2.86 22.46
C ASN A 158 -6.84 -3.34 23.88
N LEU A 159 -7.34 -2.44 24.73
CA LEU A 159 -7.67 -2.75 26.11
C LEU A 159 -9.02 -3.46 26.20
N HIS A 160 -9.03 -4.66 26.76
CA HIS A 160 -10.26 -5.45 26.93
C HIS A 160 -10.16 -6.42 28.10
N ALA A 161 -11.31 -6.94 28.54
CA ALA A 161 -11.40 -7.94 29.59
C ALA A 161 -12.17 -9.16 29.10
N HIS A 162 -11.65 -10.36 29.40
CA HIS A 162 -12.34 -11.62 29.25
C HIS A 162 -13.05 -11.97 30.55
N ILE A 163 -14.37 -12.12 30.50
CA ILE A 163 -15.20 -12.59 31.60
C ILE A 163 -15.69 -13.99 31.28
N ILE A 164 -15.33 -14.97 32.10
CA ILE A 164 -15.77 -16.35 31.95
C ILE A 164 -16.99 -16.54 32.84
N TRP A 165 -18.08 -16.97 32.23
CA TRP A 165 -19.40 -17.09 32.84
C TRP A 165 -19.81 -18.55 33.00
N ASP A 166 -20.29 -18.89 34.19
CA ASP A 166 -21.10 -20.09 34.43
C ASP A 166 -22.55 -19.80 34.00
N TRP A 167 -22.98 -20.52 32.98
CA TRP A 167 -24.25 -20.32 32.31
C TRP A 167 -25.34 -21.31 32.74
N ILE A 168 -25.10 -22.07 33.80
CA ILE A 168 -26.04 -23.05 34.35
C ILE A 168 -26.64 -22.50 35.64
N ASP A 169 -27.95 -22.63 35.76
CA ASP A 169 -28.64 -22.48 37.04
C ASP A 169 -28.40 -23.76 37.87
N HIS A 170 -27.62 -23.63 38.94
CA HIS A 170 -27.22 -24.77 39.78
C HIS A 170 -28.38 -25.39 40.56
N SER A 171 -29.49 -24.65 40.75
CA SER A 171 -30.68 -25.15 41.44
C SER A 171 -31.50 -26.09 40.55
N THR A 172 -31.64 -25.75 39.26
CA THR A 172 -32.45 -26.51 38.30
C THR A 172 -31.63 -27.41 37.38
N GLY A 173 -30.32 -27.18 37.26
CA GLY A 173 -29.43 -27.83 36.30
C GLY A 173 -29.74 -27.46 34.84
N LYS A 174 -30.43 -26.34 34.60
CA LYS A 174 -30.79 -25.86 33.26
C LYS A 174 -29.95 -24.63 32.91
N SER A 175 -29.74 -24.41 31.62
CA SER A 175 -29.02 -23.22 31.15
C SER A 175 -29.89 -21.97 31.23
N PHE A 176 -29.26 -20.83 31.55
CA PHE A 176 -29.91 -19.52 31.47
C PHE A 176 -30.27 -19.18 30.02
N LYS A 177 -31.54 -18.86 29.77
CA LYS A 177 -32.06 -18.53 28.44
C LYS A 177 -32.29 -17.02 28.32
N LEU A 178 -31.27 -16.33 27.84
CA LEU A 178 -31.33 -14.92 27.50
C LEU A 178 -31.85 -14.72 26.07
N ASN A 179 -32.75 -13.76 25.89
CA ASN A 179 -33.24 -13.33 24.58
C ASN A 179 -32.44 -12.11 24.06
N ALA A 180 -32.80 -11.59 22.89
CA ALA A 180 -32.07 -10.47 22.28
C ALA A 180 -32.17 -9.16 23.09
N ASP A 181 -33.29 -8.94 23.78
CA ASP A 181 -33.49 -7.78 24.65
C ASP A 181 -32.63 -7.90 25.91
N ASP A 182 -32.59 -9.07 26.55
CA ASP A 182 -31.69 -9.32 27.67
C ASP A 182 -30.23 -9.06 27.30
N MET A 183 -29.80 -9.56 26.13
CA MET A 183 -28.44 -9.32 25.62
C MET A 183 -28.19 -7.84 25.33
N SER A 184 -29.21 -7.07 24.93
CA SER A 184 -29.08 -5.62 24.76
C SER A 184 -28.93 -4.91 26.11
N GLN A 185 -29.66 -5.35 27.13
CA GLN A 185 -29.59 -4.79 28.48
C GLN A 185 -28.24 -5.08 29.16
N ILE A 186 -27.62 -6.22 28.86
CA ILE A 186 -26.24 -6.52 29.27
C ILE A 186 -25.27 -5.47 28.69
N GLN A 187 -25.43 -5.09 27.42
CA GLN A 187 -24.63 -4.02 26.79
C GLN A 187 -24.88 -2.65 27.42
N ASP A 188 -26.13 -2.35 27.77
CA ASP A 188 -26.47 -1.11 28.49
C ASP A 188 -25.80 -1.12 29.87
N MET A 189 -25.89 -2.23 30.61
CA MET A 189 -25.35 -2.38 31.96
C MET A 189 -23.82 -2.27 32.02
N VAL A 190 -23.09 -2.85 31.07
CA VAL A 190 -21.62 -2.72 31.02
C VAL A 190 -21.21 -1.29 30.70
N ALA A 191 -21.93 -0.60 29.82
CA ALA A 191 -21.65 0.80 29.48
C ALA A 191 -21.93 1.74 30.68
N GLU A 192 -23.03 1.52 31.38
CA GLU A 192 -23.36 2.23 32.62
C GLU A 192 -22.31 2.00 33.71
N THR A 193 -21.93 0.73 33.93
CA THR A 193 -21.05 0.37 35.04
C THR A 193 -19.61 0.82 34.81
N LEU A 194 -19.13 0.79 33.56
CA LEU A 194 -17.79 1.27 33.23
C LEU A 194 -17.74 2.77 32.91
N GLU A 195 -18.89 3.45 32.96
CA GLU A 195 -19.03 4.87 32.59
C GLU A 195 -18.45 5.17 31.21
N MET A 196 -18.82 4.36 30.23
CA MET A 196 -18.32 4.43 28.85
C MET A 196 -19.48 4.67 27.88
N GLU A 197 -19.19 5.34 26.76
CA GLU A 197 -20.20 5.47 25.70
C GLU A 197 -20.57 4.09 25.16
N ARG A 198 -21.86 3.78 25.13
CA ARG A 198 -22.37 2.52 24.63
C ARG A 198 -22.11 2.37 23.12
N GLY A 199 -21.72 1.17 22.69
CA GLY A 199 -21.66 0.80 21.28
C GLY A 199 -23.02 0.96 20.56
N LYS A 200 -22.98 1.23 19.24
CA LYS A 200 -24.18 1.37 18.41
C LYS A 200 -25.01 0.08 18.42
N ARG A 201 -26.33 0.20 18.50
CA ARG A 201 -27.23 -0.96 18.56
C ARG A 201 -27.16 -1.75 17.24
N LYS A 202 -27.19 -3.08 17.34
CA LYS A 202 -27.20 -3.97 16.16
C LYS A 202 -28.38 -3.67 15.22
N ALA A 203 -29.52 -3.26 15.77
CA ALA A 203 -30.70 -2.85 15.00
C ALA A 203 -30.44 -1.65 14.08
N GLU A 204 -29.48 -0.78 14.44
CA GLU A 204 -29.13 0.42 13.65
C GLU A 204 -28.01 0.13 12.64
N THR A 205 -27.06 -0.73 12.99
CA THR A 205 -25.86 -0.96 12.17
C THR A 205 -25.99 -2.14 11.21
N GLY A 206 -26.87 -3.10 11.49
CA GLY A 206 -26.94 -4.36 10.74
C GLY A 206 -25.66 -5.20 10.80
N ALA A 207 -24.68 -4.81 11.64
CA ALA A 207 -23.35 -5.37 11.63
C ALA A 207 -23.35 -6.82 12.13
N ALA A 208 -22.78 -7.72 11.33
CA ALA A 208 -22.37 -9.04 11.78
C ALA A 208 -21.04 -8.93 12.54
N HIS A 209 -20.89 -9.71 13.61
CA HIS A 209 -19.59 -9.87 14.24
C HIS A 209 -18.66 -10.58 13.26
N LEU A 210 -17.48 -10.02 13.04
CA LEU A 210 -16.42 -10.62 12.24
C LEU A 210 -15.41 -11.23 13.21
N GLU A 211 -15.03 -12.48 12.97
CA GLU A 211 -13.92 -13.09 13.71
C GLU A 211 -12.63 -12.31 13.42
N ARG A 212 -11.67 -12.34 14.34
CA ARG A 212 -10.44 -11.51 14.29
C ARG A 212 -9.75 -11.53 12.91
N ASN A 213 -9.60 -12.70 12.30
CA ASN A 213 -8.92 -12.84 11.01
C ASN A 213 -9.72 -12.20 9.86
N GLU A 214 -11.05 -12.30 9.89
CA GLU A 214 -11.93 -11.67 8.91
C GLU A 214 -11.90 -10.14 9.02
N TYR A 215 -11.87 -9.63 10.25
CA TYR A 215 -11.73 -8.18 10.50
C TYR A 215 -10.39 -7.65 9.97
N ILE A 216 -9.28 -8.35 10.24
CA ILE A 216 -7.95 -7.95 9.75
C ILE A 216 -7.92 -7.93 8.22
N LEU A 217 -8.47 -8.95 7.56
CA LEU A 217 -8.54 -9.01 6.09
C LEU A 217 -9.36 -7.86 5.53
N LYS A 218 -10.52 -7.57 6.12
CA LYS A 218 -11.37 -6.46 5.70
C LYS A 218 -10.67 -5.10 5.83
N VAL A 219 -10.00 -4.85 6.96
CA VAL A 219 -9.24 -3.60 7.17
C VAL A 219 -8.07 -3.49 6.18
N GLN A 220 -7.38 -4.59 5.87
CA GLN A 220 -6.30 -4.60 4.89
C GLN A 220 -6.80 -4.32 3.47
N GLU A 221 -7.95 -4.89 3.10
CA GLU A 221 -8.58 -4.69 1.80
C GLU A 221 -9.06 -3.24 1.63
N GLU A 222 -9.70 -2.66 2.65
CA GLU A 222 -10.10 -1.24 2.66
C GLU A 222 -8.89 -0.30 2.56
N LYS A 223 -7.78 -0.60 3.24
CA LYS A 223 -6.53 0.17 3.12
C LYS A 223 -5.93 0.08 1.71
N LYS A 224 -5.91 -1.12 1.13
CA LYS A 224 -5.41 -1.34 -0.24
C LYS A 224 -6.27 -0.61 -1.27
N GLU A 225 -7.59 -0.63 -1.12
CA GLU A 225 -8.51 0.06 -2.01
C GLU A 225 -8.34 1.58 -1.94
N LYS A 226 -8.14 2.14 -0.73
CA LYS A 226 -7.81 3.58 -0.58
C LYS A 226 -6.51 3.96 -1.28
N LEU A 227 -5.45 3.18 -1.05
CA LEU A 227 -4.15 3.45 -1.67
C LEU A 227 -4.22 3.36 -3.20
N GLN A 228 -4.96 2.37 -3.73
CA GLN A 228 -5.18 2.26 -5.16
C GLN A 228 -5.93 3.46 -5.73
N LYS A 229 -6.98 3.95 -5.05
CA LYS A 229 -7.72 5.15 -5.48
C LYS A 229 -6.85 6.41 -5.46
N GLU A 230 -5.93 6.54 -4.51
CA GLU A 230 -4.98 7.67 -4.45
C GLU A 230 -4.00 7.63 -5.63
N ILE A 231 -3.44 6.45 -5.92
CA ILE A 231 -2.56 6.22 -7.08
C ILE A 231 -3.30 6.53 -8.39
N ASP A 232 -4.50 5.97 -8.58
CA ASP A 232 -5.31 6.18 -9.79
C ASP A 232 -5.67 7.67 -9.98
N ALA A 233 -5.93 8.40 -8.88
CA ALA A 233 -6.24 9.83 -8.93
C ALA A 233 -5.03 10.69 -9.31
N GLU A 234 -3.82 10.29 -8.90
CA GLU A 234 -2.57 10.96 -9.22
C GLU A 234 -2.13 10.70 -10.67
N GLU A 235 -2.30 9.45 -11.14
CA GLU A 235 -2.12 9.08 -12.56
C GLU A 235 -3.09 9.83 -13.48
N ALA A 236 -4.36 9.97 -13.09
CA ALA A 236 -5.35 10.73 -13.87
C ALA A 236 -5.03 12.24 -13.95
N LYS A 237 -4.45 12.82 -12.90
CA LYS A 237 -3.97 14.22 -12.90
C LYS A 237 -2.77 14.38 -13.84
N ALA A 238 -1.81 13.47 -13.78
CA ALA A 238 -0.65 13.46 -14.66
C ALA A 238 -1.05 13.31 -16.14
N ALA A 239 -2.01 12.42 -16.44
CA ALA A 239 -2.53 12.22 -17.79
C ALA A 239 -3.25 13.46 -18.35
N LYS A 240 -4.01 14.20 -17.53
CA LYS A 240 -4.65 15.46 -17.94
C LYS A 240 -3.65 16.57 -18.22
N MET A 241 -2.60 16.70 -17.40
CA MET A 241 -1.52 17.67 -17.62
C MET A 241 -0.73 17.36 -18.89
N ALA A 242 -0.48 16.07 -19.17
CA ALA A 242 0.17 15.63 -20.39
C ALA A 242 -0.67 15.94 -21.65
N GLN A 243 -1.99 15.69 -21.61
CA GLN A 243 -2.90 16.01 -22.72
C GLN A 243 -3.01 17.51 -23.01
N ALA A 244 -3.06 18.36 -21.97
CA ALA A 244 -3.11 19.82 -22.14
C ALA A 244 -1.84 20.35 -22.84
N SER A 245 -0.66 19.84 -22.46
CA SER A 245 0.61 20.27 -23.08
C SER A 245 0.78 19.79 -24.53
N LEU A 246 0.11 18.69 -24.92
CA LEU A 246 0.15 18.13 -26.27
C LEU A 246 -0.77 18.92 -27.22
N PHE A 247 -1.92 19.39 -26.72
CA PHE A 247 -2.89 20.19 -27.47
C PHE A 247 -2.35 21.59 -27.81
N ASP A 248 -1.64 22.24 -26.87
CA ASP A 248 -0.98 23.54 -27.08
C ASP A 248 0.17 23.48 -28.10
N LYS A 249 0.86 22.33 -28.19
CA LYS A 249 1.93 22.11 -29.18
C LYS A 249 1.38 21.85 -30.59
N MET A 250 0.21 21.20 -30.71
CA MET A 250 -0.44 20.96 -32.01
C MET A 250 -1.04 22.23 -32.64
N PHE A 251 -1.54 23.17 -31.84
CA PHE A 251 -2.16 24.40 -32.36
C PHE A 251 -1.13 25.40 -32.93
N ASN A 252 0.09 25.41 -32.41
CA ASN A 252 1.12 26.39 -32.78
C ASN A 252 2.08 25.94 -33.91
N ALA A 253 2.15 24.64 -34.20
CA ALA A 253 3.12 24.10 -35.16
C ALA A 253 2.58 23.92 -36.60
N GLY A 254 1.30 24.20 -36.86
CA GLY A 254 0.61 23.78 -38.09
C GLY A 254 0.17 24.85 -39.10
N LEU A 255 0.56 26.13 -38.98
CA LEU A 255 0.11 27.19 -39.89
C LEU A 255 1.29 27.97 -40.49
N SER A 256 1.36 28.02 -41.83
CA SER A 256 2.36 28.86 -42.52
C SER A 256 1.97 30.34 -42.47
N PRO A 257 2.94 31.28 -42.60
CA PRO A 257 2.67 32.73 -42.57
C PRO A 257 1.60 33.20 -43.57
N SER A 258 1.45 32.51 -44.70
CA SER A 258 0.45 32.83 -45.72
C SER A 258 -0.98 32.52 -45.27
N VAL A 259 -1.19 31.53 -44.39
CA VAL A 259 -2.53 31.16 -43.90
C VAL A 259 -2.99 32.10 -42.77
N ARG A 260 -2.04 32.63 -41.97
CA ARG A 260 -2.33 33.68 -40.97
C ARG A 260 -2.84 34.96 -41.64
N LYS A 261 -2.19 35.39 -42.72
CA LYS A 261 -2.59 36.59 -43.48
C LYS A 261 -3.97 36.46 -44.13
N ALA A 262 -4.31 35.26 -44.65
CA ALA A 262 -5.60 35.01 -45.28
C ALA A 262 -6.78 34.97 -44.28
N PHE A 263 -6.54 34.60 -43.02
CA PHE A 263 -7.57 34.63 -41.97
C PHE A 263 -7.82 36.06 -41.45
N GLU A 264 -6.77 36.85 -41.28
CA GLU A 264 -6.87 38.25 -40.86
C GLU A 264 -7.59 39.11 -41.92
N GLU A 265 -7.36 38.84 -43.21
CA GLU A 265 -8.06 39.49 -44.32
C GLU A 265 -9.56 39.10 -44.40
N LYS A 266 -9.93 37.88 -44.00
CA LYS A 266 -11.32 37.38 -44.04
C LYS A 266 -12.17 37.89 -42.87
N ASP A 267 -11.58 38.03 -41.68
CA ASP A 267 -12.24 38.64 -40.50
C ASP A 267 -12.43 40.14 -40.66
N ALA A 268 -11.54 40.82 -41.38
CA ALA A 268 -11.70 42.24 -41.73
C ALA A 268 -12.87 42.47 -42.70
N ALA A 269 -13.10 41.57 -43.66
CA ALA A 269 -14.22 41.66 -44.60
C ALA A 269 -15.59 41.41 -43.94
N HIS A 270 -15.67 40.45 -43.00
CA HIS A 270 -16.92 40.10 -42.32
C HIS A 270 -17.41 41.20 -41.35
N LYS A 271 -16.49 41.92 -40.70
CA LYS A 271 -16.84 43.09 -39.86
C LYS A 271 -17.40 44.27 -40.66
N GLU A 272 -16.99 44.42 -41.92
CA GLU A 272 -17.50 45.48 -42.80
C GLU A 272 -18.91 45.15 -43.34
N GLU A 273 -19.20 43.87 -43.62
CA GLU A 273 -20.55 43.38 -43.96
C GLU A 273 -21.56 43.60 -42.82
N LEU A 274 -21.18 43.31 -41.57
CA LEU A 274 -22.04 43.50 -40.41
C LEU A 274 -22.39 44.99 -40.18
N ARG A 275 -21.49 45.90 -40.60
CA ARG A 275 -21.67 47.35 -40.50
C ARG A 275 -22.68 47.88 -41.53
N GLN A 276 -22.76 47.25 -42.70
CA GLN A 276 -23.71 47.62 -43.76
C GLN A 276 -25.13 47.08 -43.49
N ALA A 277 -25.27 45.97 -42.77
CA ALA A 277 -26.57 45.36 -42.43
C ALA A 277 -27.40 46.10 -41.36
N THR A 278 -26.91 47.22 -40.80
CA THR A 278 -27.65 48.02 -39.80
C THR A 278 -28.35 49.25 -40.39
N THR A 279 -28.64 49.24 -41.71
CA THR A 279 -29.49 50.25 -42.37
C THR A 279 -30.58 49.58 -43.24
N ALA A 280 -31.73 49.38 -42.59
CA ALA A 280 -33.12 49.11 -42.99
C ALA A 280 -33.58 48.65 -44.42
N VAL A 281 -34.59 47.75 -44.35
CA VAL A 281 -35.72 47.38 -45.28
C VAL A 281 -35.44 46.78 -46.67
N ASN A 282 -36.36 45.95 -47.16
CA ASN A 282 -36.48 45.64 -48.59
C ASN A 282 -37.01 46.89 -49.34
N GLU A 283 -36.83 46.97 -50.66
CA GLU A 283 -37.05 48.18 -51.48
C GLU A 283 -38.47 48.83 -51.37
N GLU A 284 -39.43 48.24 -50.64
CA GLU A 284 -40.81 48.75 -50.43
C GLU A 284 -41.36 48.75 -48.97
N GLY A 285 -40.73 48.10 -47.97
CA GLY A 285 -41.00 48.29 -46.52
C GLY A 285 -42.31 47.77 -45.84
N LEU A 286 -42.61 46.45 -45.78
CA LEU A 286 -43.79 45.86 -45.04
C LEU A 286 -43.56 44.49 -44.31
N PRO A 287 -44.43 44.04 -43.34
CA PRO A 287 -44.22 42.88 -42.42
C PRO A 287 -44.91 41.51 -42.75
N TYR A 288 -44.42 40.40 -42.14
CA TYR A 288 -44.62 38.96 -42.49
C TYR A 288 -45.91 38.24 -41.97
N MET A 289 -46.39 37.18 -42.68
CA MET A 289 -47.71 36.52 -42.54
C MET A 289 -47.66 35.00 -42.19
N TRP A 290 -48.61 34.46 -41.39
CA TRP A 290 -48.64 33.06 -40.87
C TRP A 290 -49.48 32.05 -41.69
N THR A 291 -49.05 30.77 -41.75
CA THR A 291 -49.51 29.82 -42.80
C THR A 291 -50.12 28.47 -42.35
N SER A 292 -50.35 28.16 -41.07
CA SER A 292 -51.02 26.89 -40.68
C SER A 292 -51.89 26.92 -39.40
N GLY A 293 -52.84 25.98 -39.31
CA GLY A 293 -53.80 25.85 -38.21
C GLY A 293 -55.09 26.67 -38.41
N SER A 294 -55.95 26.72 -37.38
CA SER A 294 -57.26 27.39 -37.42
C SER A 294 -57.22 28.92 -37.55
N LYS A 295 -56.03 29.55 -37.52
CA LYS A 295 -55.82 30.99 -37.74
C LYS A 295 -54.94 31.30 -38.97
N LYS A 296 -54.95 30.40 -39.96
CA LYS A 296 -54.21 30.56 -41.23
C LYS A 296 -54.66 31.85 -41.97
N GLY A 297 -53.72 32.72 -42.32
CA GLY A 297 -53.98 33.95 -43.07
C GLY A 297 -54.22 35.23 -42.24
N GLN A 298 -53.99 35.20 -40.92
CA GLN A 298 -54.02 36.41 -40.08
C GLN A 298 -52.64 36.72 -39.50
N ASN A 299 -52.35 38.01 -39.28
CA ASN A 299 -51.14 38.44 -38.59
C ASN A 299 -51.34 38.30 -37.08
N LEU A 300 -50.55 37.41 -36.46
CA LEU A 300 -50.60 37.09 -35.03
C LEU A 300 -49.45 37.74 -34.27
N THR A 301 -49.70 38.20 -33.04
CA THR A 301 -48.66 38.65 -32.12
C THR A 301 -48.10 37.47 -31.31
N TRP A 302 -46.83 37.60 -30.89
CA TRP A 302 -46.06 36.54 -30.25
C TRP A 302 -46.68 35.97 -28.94
N GLU A 303 -47.57 36.70 -28.24
CA GLU A 303 -48.15 36.28 -26.95
C GLU A 303 -49.25 35.21 -27.05
N GLU A 304 -50.03 35.19 -28.14
CA GLU A 304 -51.13 34.22 -28.28
C GLU A 304 -50.63 32.79 -28.51
N LEU A 305 -49.43 32.64 -29.06
CA LEU A 305 -48.81 31.34 -29.38
C LEU A 305 -48.39 30.55 -28.13
N ALA A 306 -48.07 31.24 -27.03
CA ALA A 306 -47.52 30.63 -25.82
C ALA A 306 -48.59 29.90 -24.97
N LYS A 307 -49.84 30.38 -24.96
CA LYS A 307 -50.90 29.87 -24.05
C LYS A 307 -51.47 28.50 -24.45
N CYS A 308 -51.46 28.13 -25.73
CA CYS A 308 -52.00 26.83 -26.17
C CYS A 308 -51.11 25.65 -25.75
N ARG A 309 -49.79 25.83 -25.66
CA ARG A 309 -48.84 24.74 -25.35
C ARG A 309 -48.84 24.27 -23.89
N GLU A 310 -49.42 25.05 -22.97
CA GLU A 310 -49.44 24.72 -21.53
C GLU A 310 -50.55 23.73 -21.14
N ARG A 311 -51.70 23.74 -21.83
CA ARG A 311 -52.84 22.86 -21.48
C ARG A 311 -52.57 21.39 -21.81
N GLU A 312 -51.92 21.11 -22.93
CA GLU A 312 -51.61 19.75 -23.38
C GLU A 312 -50.68 18.99 -22.41
N LYS A 313 -49.86 19.69 -21.62
CA LYS A 313 -48.93 19.07 -20.67
C LYS A 313 -49.61 18.50 -19.43
N LYS A 314 -50.74 19.05 -18.98
CA LYS A 314 -51.38 18.66 -17.72
C LYS A 314 -52.16 17.34 -17.84
N ASP A 315 -52.82 17.11 -18.96
CA ASP A 315 -53.62 15.90 -19.17
C ASP A 315 -52.76 14.64 -19.32
N ALA A 316 -51.52 14.79 -19.82
CA ALA A 316 -50.56 13.69 -19.93
C ALA A 316 -50.10 13.16 -18.55
N ALA A 317 -50.06 14.00 -17.51
CA ALA A 317 -49.54 13.62 -16.19
C ALA A 317 -50.52 12.72 -15.40
N ILE A 318 -51.83 12.96 -15.53
CA ILE A 318 -52.87 12.21 -14.78
C ILE A 318 -52.95 10.76 -15.25
N LYS A 319 -52.76 10.52 -16.56
CA LYS A 319 -52.78 9.17 -17.14
C LYS A 319 -51.60 8.32 -16.65
N ALA A 320 -50.44 8.92 -16.39
CA ALA A 320 -49.24 8.21 -15.97
C ALA A 320 -49.33 7.60 -14.56
N GLU A 321 -50.12 8.19 -13.64
CA GLU A 321 -50.19 7.73 -12.26
C GLU A 321 -51.11 6.50 -12.09
N ALA A 322 -52.18 6.41 -12.88
CA ALA A 322 -53.10 5.27 -12.84
C ALA A 322 -52.43 3.95 -13.30
N ASP A 323 -51.55 4.02 -14.29
CA ASP A 323 -50.80 2.86 -14.80
C ASP A 323 -49.81 2.30 -13.74
N LYS A 324 -49.31 3.16 -12.86
CA LYS A 324 -48.34 2.79 -11.81
C LYS A 324 -48.96 1.91 -10.72
N GLN A 325 -50.22 2.15 -10.36
CA GLN A 325 -50.88 1.42 -9.27
C GLN A 325 -51.25 -0.02 -9.66
N ALA A 326 -51.62 -0.26 -10.92
CA ALA A 326 -51.90 -1.60 -11.43
C ALA A 326 -50.64 -2.49 -11.48
N ALA A 327 -49.48 -1.88 -11.70
CA ALA A 327 -48.21 -2.60 -11.75
C ALA A 327 -47.82 -3.22 -10.39
N VAL A 328 -48.15 -2.56 -9.27
CA VAL A 328 -47.75 -3.01 -7.92
C VAL A 328 -48.48 -4.28 -7.48
N THR A 329 -49.76 -4.44 -7.86
CA THR A 329 -50.57 -5.60 -7.46
C THR A 329 -50.12 -6.88 -8.15
N ARG A 330 -49.67 -6.77 -9.41
CA ARG A 330 -49.06 -7.87 -10.17
C ARG A 330 -47.76 -8.36 -9.50
N ALA A 331 -46.95 -7.42 -9.02
CA ALA A 331 -45.66 -7.72 -8.38
C ALA A 331 -45.76 -8.61 -7.12
N LYS A 332 -46.87 -8.54 -6.36
CA LYS A 332 -47.05 -9.37 -5.15
C LYS A 332 -47.38 -10.83 -5.45
N ALA A 333 -48.03 -11.12 -6.57
CA ALA A 333 -48.36 -12.50 -6.96
C ALA A 333 -47.11 -13.23 -7.49
N ASP A 334 -46.26 -12.50 -8.21
CA ASP A 334 -44.99 -13.00 -8.76
C ASP A 334 -44.04 -13.47 -7.63
N ALA A 335 -43.97 -12.74 -6.51
CA ALA A 335 -43.11 -13.08 -5.36
C ALA A 335 -43.41 -14.44 -4.72
N LYS A 336 -44.64 -14.96 -4.85
CA LYS A 336 -45.03 -16.25 -4.28
C LYS A 336 -44.56 -17.42 -5.15
N ALA A 337 -44.57 -17.25 -6.46
CA ALA A 337 -44.04 -18.26 -7.40
C ALA A 337 -42.50 -18.38 -7.27
N GLU A 338 -41.83 -17.31 -6.86
CA GLU A 338 -40.38 -17.29 -6.67
C GLU A 338 -39.89 -18.22 -5.53
N HIS A 339 -40.65 -18.35 -4.45
CA HIS A 339 -40.25 -19.19 -3.31
C HIS A 339 -40.21 -20.69 -3.65
N ASP A 340 -41.16 -21.18 -4.44
CA ASP A 340 -41.24 -22.60 -4.79
C ASP A 340 -40.15 -23.00 -5.79
N VAL A 341 -39.67 -22.04 -6.59
CA VAL A 341 -38.47 -22.18 -7.43
C VAL A 341 -37.20 -22.31 -6.57
N GLU A 342 -37.14 -21.67 -5.40
CA GLU A 342 -35.97 -21.66 -4.53
C GLU A 342 -35.63 -23.06 -3.96
N MET A 343 -36.64 -23.87 -3.66
CA MET A 343 -36.46 -25.23 -3.13
C MET A 343 -35.95 -26.23 -4.20
N ALA A 344 -36.23 -25.96 -5.47
CA ALA A 344 -35.68 -26.76 -6.57
C ALA A 344 -34.19 -26.48 -6.80
N LYS A 345 -33.73 -25.25 -6.50
CA LYS A 345 -32.30 -24.88 -6.59
C LYS A 345 -31.43 -25.69 -5.62
N THR A 346 -31.87 -25.91 -4.37
CA THR A 346 -31.01 -26.53 -3.34
C THR A 346 -30.63 -27.98 -3.65
N ARG A 347 -31.47 -28.74 -4.37
CA ARG A 347 -31.13 -30.10 -4.83
C ARG A 347 -30.12 -30.08 -5.98
N ALA A 348 -30.21 -29.10 -6.88
CA ALA A 348 -29.23 -28.92 -7.94
C ALA A 348 -27.84 -28.51 -7.39
N GLU A 349 -27.78 -27.83 -6.24
CA GLU A 349 -26.54 -27.37 -5.61
C GLU A 349 -25.61 -28.50 -5.15
N TYR A 350 -26.14 -29.62 -4.68
CA TYR A 350 -25.32 -30.75 -4.20
C TYR A 350 -24.66 -31.55 -5.33
N GLU A 351 -25.38 -31.80 -6.43
CA GLU A 351 -24.79 -32.39 -7.64
C GLU A 351 -23.72 -31.48 -8.27
N LEU A 352 -23.93 -30.16 -8.20
CA LEU A 352 -22.96 -29.17 -8.64
C LEU A 352 -21.62 -29.27 -7.86
N ARG A 353 -21.68 -29.63 -6.57
CA ARG A 353 -20.50 -29.67 -5.68
C ARG A 353 -19.53 -30.79 -6.05
N ILE A 354 -20.03 -31.98 -6.39
CA ILE A 354 -19.21 -33.12 -6.85
C ILE A 354 -18.59 -32.83 -8.23
N LYS A 355 -19.33 -32.14 -9.11
CA LYS A 355 -18.81 -31.70 -10.41
C LYS A 355 -17.71 -30.63 -10.27
N LYS A 356 -17.79 -29.74 -9.27
CA LYS A 356 -16.78 -28.71 -8.97
C LYS A 356 -15.43 -29.29 -8.56
N GLU A 357 -15.36 -30.40 -7.82
CA GLU A 357 -14.08 -30.94 -7.29
C GLU A 357 -13.19 -31.60 -8.36
N ARG A 358 -13.79 -32.16 -9.43
CA ARG A 358 -13.09 -32.83 -10.54
C ARG A 358 -12.55 -31.85 -11.59
N LEU A 359 -13.07 -30.64 -11.58
CA LEU A 359 -12.69 -29.55 -12.49
C LEU A 359 -11.72 -28.61 -11.78
N ALA A 360 -10.86 -27.96 -12.55
CA ALA A 360 -10.07 -26.87 -12.00
C ALA A 360 -11.03 -25.74 -11.62
N VAL A 361 -10.93 -25.24 -10.39
CA VAL A 361 -11.71 -24.11 -9.87
C VAL A 361 -10.76 -23.05 -9.36
N LYS A 362 -11.08 -21.77 -9.57
CA LYS A 362 -10.33 -20.65 -9.02
C LYS A 362 -10.57 -20.54 -7.50
N ASP A 363 -9.82 -19.68 -6.82
CA ASP A 363 -9.94 -19.44 -5.38
C ASP A 363 -11.35 -18.97 -4.96
N ASP A 364 -12.09 -18.34 -5.89
CA ASP A 364 -13.50 -17.96 -5.74
C ASP A 364 -14.50 -19.12 -5.96
N GLY A 365 -14.01 -20.33 -6.21
CA GLY A 365 -14.82 -21.53 -6.44
C GLY A 365 -15.44 -21.65 -7.84
N THR A 366 -15.09 -20.77 -8.79
CA THR A 366 -15.58 -20.82 -10.18
C THR A 366 -14.75 -21.78 -11.06
N PRO A 367 -15.39 -22.64 -11.89
CA PRO A 367 -14.65 -23.53 -12.78
C PRO A 367 -13.81 -22.75 -13.79
N LEU A 368 -12.54 -23.11 -13.94
CA LEU A 368 -11.70 -22.63 -15.02
C LEU A 368 -12.20 -23.19 -16.35
N CYS A 369 -12.35 -22.32 -17.34
CA CYS A 369 -12.80 -22.65 -18.69
C CYS A 369 -11.77 -22.19 -19.74
N TRP A 370 -11.65 -22.92 -20.83
CA TRP A 370 -10.75 -22.60 -21.94
C TRP A 370 -11.16 -21.25 -22.52
N LYS A 371 -10.19 -20.36 -22.74
CA LYS A 371 -10.42 -19.08 -23.41
C LYS A 371 -9.73 -19.07 -24.78
N GLY A 372 -10.55 -19.00 -25.83
CA GLY A 372 -10.15 -18.94 -27.24
C GLY A 372 -10.09 -20.30 -27.94
N GLY A 373 -10.29 -20.28 -29.27
CA GLY A 373 -10.22 -21.47 -30.14
C GLY A 373 -11.49 -22.34 -30.14
N ASN A 374 -11.36 -23.55 -30.70
CA ASN A 374 -12.46 -24.51 -30.87
C ASN A 374 -12.99 -25.14 -29.56
N ARG A 375 -12.25 -25.01 -28.46
CA ARG A 375 -12.66 -25.46 -27.11
C ARG A 375 -13.11 -24.31 -26.21
N ASN A 376 -13.23 -23.09 -26.74
CA ASN A 376 -13.61 -21.90 -25.97
C ASN A 376 -14.90 -22.15 -25.16
N GLY A 377 -14.83 -21.90 -23.85
CA GLY A 377 -15.95 -22.10 -22.92
C GLY A 377 -16.07 -23.49 -22.32
N GLN A 378 -15.28 -24.48 -22.74
CA GLN A 378 -15.25 -25.81 -22.09
C GLN A 378 -14.50 -25.76 -20.75
N GLN A 379 -15.00 -26.49 -19.73
CA GLN A 379 -14.38 -26.57 -18.40
C GLN A 379 -13.10 -27.41 -18.43
N LEU A 380 -12.03 -26.90 -17.81
CA LEU A 380 -10.75 -27.62 -17.73
C LEU A 380 -10.73 -28.58 -16.55
N THR A 381 -10.08 -29.72 -16.76
CA THR A 381 -9.58 -30.51 -15.64
C THR A 381 -8.35 -29.85 -15.02
N LYS A 382 -7.99 -30.28 -13.80
CA LYS A 382 -6.78 -29.77 -13.12
C LYS A 382 -5.51 -29.95 -13.95
N ASP A 383 -5.35 -31.09 -14.62
CA ASP A 383 -4.18 -31.38 -15.46
C ASP A 383 -4.15 -30.54 -16.74
N GLU A 384 -5.33 -30.32 -17.36
CA GLU A 384 -5.45 -29.43 -18.53
C GLU A 384 -5.16 -27.98 -18.18
N ALA A 385 -5.57 -27.52 -16.98
CA ALA A 385 -5.32 -26.17 -16.50
C ALA A 385 -3.82 -25.89 -16.32
N ILE A 386 -3.05 -26.83 -15.78
CA ILE A 386 -1.60 -26.70 -15.62
C ILE A 386 -0.93 -26.51 -16.99
N LYS A 387 -1.30 -27.34 -17.98
CA LYS A 387 -0.74 -27.24 -19.34
C LYS A 387 -1.13 -25.94 -20.03
N TRP A 388 -2.38 -25.50 -19.88
CA TRP A 388 -2.88 -24.25 -20.46
C TRP A 388 -2.21 -23.03 -19.83
N LEU A 389 -2.09 -22.97 -18.50
CA LEU A 389 -1.39 -21.90 -17.78
C LEU A 389 0.08 -21.84 -18.17
N GLY A 390 0.75 -22.98 -18.35
CA GLY A 390 2.12 -23.01 -18.88
C GLY A 390 2.25 -22.44 -20.30
N GLY A 391 1.24 -22.63 -21.15
CA GLY A 391 1.16 -21.99 -22.46
C GLY A 391 0.91 -20.49 -22.39
N GLN A 392 0.00 -20.05 -21.51
CA GLN A 392 -0.27 -18.63 -21.26
C GLN A 392 0.95 -17.90 -20.69
N LEU A 393 1.70 -18.56 -19.81
CA LEU A 393 2.95 -18.02 -19.27
C LEU A 393 3.98 -17.77 -20.37
N LYS A 394 4.14 -18.70 -21.32
CA LYS A 394 5.02 -18.50 -22.49
C LYS A 394 4.56 -17.32 -23.35
N VAL A 395 3.26 -17.18 -23.60
CA VAL A 395 2.71 -16.03 -24.34
C VAL A 395 2.96 -14.74 -23.58
N SER A 396 2.74 -14.71 -22.26
CA SER A 396 3.03 -13.55 -21.42
C SER A 396 4.52 -13.20 -21.41
N GLN A 397 5.40 -14.19 -21.42
CA GLN A 397 6.85 -13.98 -21.54
C GLN A 397 7.20 -13.35 -22.88
N THR A 398 6.59 -13.80 -23.98
CA THR A 398 6.76 -13.18 -25.31
C THR A 398 6.17 -11.77 -25.39
N VAL A 399 5.04 -11.51 -24.75
CA VAL A 399 4.44 -10.16 -24.68
C VAL A 399 5.31 -9.23 -23.85
N ASN A 400 5.84 -9.70 -22.71
CA ASN A 400 6.76 -8.93 -21.88
C ASN A 400 8.08 -8.64 -22.60
N SER A 401 8.63 -9.60 -23.36
CA SER A 401 9.82 -9.34 -24.18
C SER A 401 9.52 -8.31 -25.27
N ALA A 402 8.36 -8.39 -25.93
CA ALA A 402 7.95 -7.39 -26.90
C ALA A 402 7.67 -6.00 -26.26
N LEU A 403 7.19 -5.96 -25.03
CA LEU A 403 7.03 -4.71 -24.26
C LEU A 403 8.39 -4.12 -23.91
N LEU A 404 9.35 -4.94 -23.47
CA LEU A 404 10.73 -4.51 -23.26
C LEU A 404 11.34 -3.94 -24.56
N ASP A 405 11.11 -4.58 -25.70
CA ASP A 405 11.57 -4.06 -27.00
C ASP A 405 10.88 -2.73 -27.37
N ARG A 406 9.60 -2.56 -27.08
CA ARG A 406 8.91 -1.26 -27.25
C ARG A 406 9.45 -0.19 -26.31
N LEU A 407 9.72 -0.53 -25.05
CA LEU A 407 10.34 0.37 -24.09
C LEU A 407 11.76 0.77 -24.53
N ARG A 408 12.51 -0.14 -25.14
CA ARG A 408 13.80 0.16 -25.77
C ARG A 408 13.64 1.15 -26.93
N VAL A 409 12.67 0.93 -27.83
CA VAL A 409 12.39 1.86 -28.93
C VAL A 409 11.94 3.24 -28.42
N LEU A 410 11.08 3.30 -27.41
CA LEU A 410 10.63 4.55 -26.79
C LEU A 410 11.77 5.27 -26.07
N ARG A 411 12.62 4.53 -25.35
CA ARG A 411 13.88 5.05 -24.79
C ARG A 411 14.71 5.65 -25.91
N ASP A 412 14.94 4.95 -27.01
CA ASP A 412 15.79 5.42 -28.10
C ASP A 412 15.22 6.67 -28.77
N LEU A 413 13.89 6.77 -28.92
CA LEU A 413 13.20 7.97 -29.42
C LEU A 413 13.28 9.15 -28.45
N LEU A 414 13.01 8.91 -27.16
CA LEU A 414 13.12 9.90 -26.10
C LEU A 414 14.55 10.44 -26.03
N PHE A 415 15.52 9.53 -26.01
CA PHE A 415 16.94 9.86 -26.06
C PHE A 415 17.25 10.64 -27.32
N ALA A 416 16.80 10.23 -28.51
CA ALA A 416 17.07 10.91 -29.79
C ALA A 416 16.66 12.39 -29.78
N THR A 417 15.62 12.75 -29.03
CA THR A 417 15.14 14.14 -28.88
C THR A 417 15.95 15.00 -27.89
N CYS A 418 16.78 14.40 -27.05
CA CYS A 418 17.67 15.12 -26.15
C CYS A 418 18.86 15.75 -26.89
N SER A 419 19.42 16.82 -26.33
CA SER A 419 20.64 17.44 -26.83
C SER A 419 21.82 16.46 -26.80
N MET A 420 22.78 16.63 -27.71
CA MET A 420 23.94 15.73 -27.80
C MET A 420 24.77 15.75 -26.51
N ASN A 421 24.84 16.90 -25.85
CA ASN A 421 25.52 17.05 -24.57
C ASN A 421 24.75 16.35 -23.43
N PHE A 422 23.42 16.43 -23.40
CA PHE A 422 22.60 15.73 -22.40
C PHE A 422 22.72 14.21 -22.54
N LYS A 423 22.62 13.69 -23.78
CA LYS A 423 22.84 12.27 -24.08
C LYS A 423 24.17 11.79 -23.53
N ARG A 424 25.23 12.56 -23.79
CA ARG A 424 26.58 12.21 -23.37
C ARG A 424 26.75 12.25 -21.85
N VAL A 425 26.11 13.19 -21.15
CA VAL A 425 26.09 13.20 -19.67
C VAL A 425 25.38 11.97 -19.12
N VAL A 426 24.23 11.57 -19.69
CA VAL A 426 23.52 10.36 -19.27
C VAL A 426 24.36 9.10 -19.49
N GLU A 427 25.02 8.97 -20.64
CA GLU A 427 25.94 7.85 -20.94
C GLU A 427 27.07 7.77 -19.90
N ILE A 428 27.71 8.90 -19.59
CA ILE A 428 28.78 8.96 -18.58
C ILE A 428 28.25 8.47 -17.22
N ILE A 429 27.08 8.93 -16.77
CA ILE A 429 26.49 8.48 -15.50
C ILE A 429 26.19 6.99 -15.52
N ALA A 430 25.57 6.49 -16.59
CA ALA A 430 25.23 5.08 -16.72
C ALA A 430 26.49 4.20 -16.75
N ASP A 431 27.50 4.54 -17.53
CA ASP A 431 28.74 3.76 -17.67
C ASP A 431 29.52 3.72 -16.35
N GLN A 432 29.61 4.85 -15.63
CA GLN A 432 30.27 4.89 -14.33
C GLN A 432 29.50 4.07 -13.28
N TRP A 433 28.18 4.09 -13.31
CA TRP A 433 27.36 3.28 -12.41
C TRP A 433 27.53 1.78 -12.69
N LYS A 434 27.54 1.37 -13.96
CA LYS A 434 27.81 -0.02 -14.38
C LYS A 434 29.20 -0.48 -13.95
N ALA A 435 30.19 0.41 -14.00
CA ALA A 435 31.55 0.14 -13.55
C ALA A 435 31.71 0.14 -12.01
N GLY A 436 30.66 0.43 -11.24
CA GLY A 436 30.71 0.51 -9.78
C GLY A 436 31.52 1.69 -9.24
N MET A 437 31.76 2.71 -10.08
CA MET A 437 32.52 3.89 -9.72
C MET A 437 31.70 4.79 -8.79
N LYS A 438 32.38 5.47 -7.87
CA LYS A 438 31.72 6.38 -6.90
C LYS A 438 31.87 7.86 -7.26
N HIS A 439 32.81 8.18 -8.16
CA HIS A 439 33.15 9.53 -8.56
C HIS A 439 33.47 9.60 -10.06
N PHE A 440 33.24 10.75 -10.67
CA PHE A 440 33.61 10.99 -12.08
C PHE A 440 35.09 11.40 -12.21
N ALA A 441 35.74 10.98 -13.29
CA ALA A 441 37.08 11.47 -13.62
C ALA A 441 37.04 12.96 -14.01
N LYS A 442 38.16 13.70 -13.82
CA LYS A 442 38.24 15.15 -14.08
C LYS A 442 37.68 15.55 -15.45
N GLY A 443 38.10 14.89 -16.53
CA GLY A 443 37.61 15.17 -17.88
C GLY A 443 36.12 14.90 -18.08
N MET A 444 35.54 13.95 -17.34
CA MET A 444 34.08 13.73 -17.34
C MET A 444 33.36 14.85 -16.58
N LYS A 445 33.94 15.32 -15.48
CA LYS A 445 33.40 16.44 -14.70
C LYS A 445 33.45 17.75 -15.46
N ASP A 446 34.56 18.04 -16.15
CA ASP A 446 34.71 19.19 -17.05
C ASP A 446 33.61 19.20 -18.12
N PHE A 447 33.36 18.03 -18.71
CA PHE A 447 32.31 17.86 -19.72
C PHE A 447 30.90 18.04 -19.13
N ILE A 448 30.61 17.41 -17.99
CA ILE A 448 29.33 17.53 -17.29
C ILE A 448 29.06 18.99 -16.91
N TRP A 449 30.06 19.69 -16.38
CA TRP A 449 29.99 21.12 -16.07
C TRP A 449 29.69 21.96 -17.31
N SER A 450 30.43 21.75 -18.40
CA SER A 450 30.19 22.46 -19.66
C SER A 450 28.79 22.20 -20.22
N ALA A 451 28.28 20.97 -20.09
CA ALA A 451 26.96 20.58 -20.57
C ALA A 451 25.84 21.19 -19.74
N ILE A 452 26.00 21.22 -18.41
CA ILE A 452 25.01 21.72 -17.46
C ILE A 452 24.99 23.26 -17.41
N SER A 453 26.11 23.92 -17.74
CA SER A 453 26.24 25.40 -17.72
C SER A 453 25.32 26.14 -18.70
N VAL A 454 24.60 25.43 -19.58
CA VAL A 454 23.47 25.98 -20.34
C VAL A 454 22.34 26.48 -19.43
N GLU A 455 22.22 25.88 -18.24
CA GLU A 455 21.28 26.29 -17.20
C GLU A 455 21.88 27.43 -16.35
N LYS A 456 21.22 28.59 -16.42
CA LYS A 456 21.72 29.84 -15.81
C LYS A 456 21.65 29.85 -14.28
N THR A 457 20.77 29.03 -13.70
CA THR A 457 20.53 28.98 -12.26
C THR A 457 21.06 27.69 -11.66
N GLU A 458 21.52 27.74 -10.41
CA GLU A 458 21.95 26.53 -9.69
C GLU A 458 20.81 25.50 -9.57
N ALA A 459 19.58 25.96 -9.35
CA ALA A 459 18.41 25.09 -9.31
C ALA A 459 18.15 24.41 -10.66
N GLY A 460 18.30 25.13 -11.78
CA GLY A 460 18.22 24.56 -13.13
C GLY A 460 19.31 23.54 -13.39
N ARG A 461 20.54 23.81 -12.94
CA ARG A 461 21.66 22.86 -13.04
C ARG A 461 21.42 21.57 -12.23
N LYS A 462 20.86 21.68 -11.02
CA LYS A 462 20.47 20.52 -10.20
C LYS A 462 19.34 19.72 -10.83
N SER A 463 18.32 20.39 -11.37
CA SER A 463 17.24 19.75 -12.13
C SER A 463 17.78 18.99 -13.34
N TYR A 464 18.76 19.55 -14.07
CA TYR A 464 19.41 18.86 -15.18
C TYR A 464 20.10 17.57 -14.73
N VAL A 465 20.77 17.59 -13.56
CA VAL A 465 21.39 16.39 -12.98
C VAL A 465 20.34 15.36 -12.59
N ASP A 466 19.24 15.79 -11.97
CA ASP A 466 18.12 14.90 -11.60
C ASP A 466 17.55 14.19 -12.84
N ASP A 467 17.32 14.96 -13.91
CA ASP A 467 16.85 14.44 -15.20
C ASP A 467 17.89 13.48 -15.80
N ALA A 468 19.17 13.84 -15.82
CA ALA A 468 20.22 12.99 -16.37
C ALA A 468 20.36 11.66 -15.60
N VAL A 469 20.26 11.68 -14.28
CA VAL A 469 20.28 10.47 -13.43
C VAL A 469 19.04 9.63 -13.64
N HIS A 470 17.87 10.25 -13.81
CA HIS A 470 16.64 9.53 -14.13
C HIS A 470 16.75 8.80 -15.48
N PHE A 471 17.29 9.47 -16.49
CA PHE A 471 17.53 8.87 -17.80
C PHE A 471 18.61 7.78 -17.76
N ALA A 472 19.64 7.93 -16.92
CA ALA A 472 20.65 6.88 -16.71
C ALA A 472 20.03 5.61 -16.10
N LYS A 473 19.07 5.76 -15.17
CA LYS A 473 18.30 4.63 -14.63
C LYS A 473 17.48 3.91 -15.71
N ILE A 474 16.80 4.66 -16.56
CA ILE A 474 16.04 4.10 -17.69
C ILE A 474 16.99 3.37 -18.66
N LEU A 475 18.15 3.96 -18.95
CA LEU A 475 19.15 3.37 -19.83
C LEU A 475 19.72 2.07 -19.26
N ALA A 476 19.98 2.01 -17.95
CA ALA A 476 20.57 0.83 -17.32
C ALA A 476 19.55 -0.29 -17.08
N LYS A 477 18.31 0.02 -16.66
CA LYS A 477 17.25 -0.97 -16.37
C LYS A 477 16.59 -1.58 -17.61
N THR A 478 16.96 -1.14 -18.81
CA THR A 478 16.51 -1.75 -20.08
C THR A 478 17.45 -2.86 -20.57
N ASP A 479 18.50 -3.14 -19.78
CA ASP A 479 19.43 -4.25 -19.96
C ASP A 479 19.00 -5.43 -19.05
N PRO A 480 18.44 -6.52 -19.61
CA PRO A 480 17.86 -7.62 -18.84
C PRO A 480 18.88 -8.46 -18.08
N ASP A 481 20.17 -8.35 -18.43
CA ASP A 481 21.26 -9.13 -17.80
C ASP A 481 21.95 -8.35 -16.66
N LEU A 482 21.46 -7.15 -16.33
CA LEU A 482 22.14 -6.21 -15.45
C LEU A 482 21.33 -5.94 -14.16
N GLU A 483 21.70 -6.61 -13.07
CA GLU A 483 21.16 -6.31 -11.73
C GLU A 483 21.99 -5.21 -11.07
N LEU A 484 21.48 -3.97 -11.12
CA LEU A 484 22.11 -2.82 -10.46
C LEU A 484 21.32 -2.41 -9.21
N ASP A 485 22.03 -2.26 -8.09
CA ASP A 485 21.48 -1.69 -6.87
C ASP A 485 21.37 -0.16 -7.01
N ASP A 486 20.14 0.36 -6.88
CA ASP A 486 19.88 1.80 -6.91
C ASP A 486 20.64 2.55 -5.80
N LYS A 487 21.03 1.88 -4.69
CA LYS A 487 21.87 2.48 -3.64
C LYS A 487 23.29 2.76 -4.11
N ALA A 488 23.82 1.97 -5.05
CA ALA A 488 25.17 2.15 -5.59
C ALA A 488 25.30 3.38 -6.50
N LEU A 489 24.19 3.94 -6.98
CA LEU A 489 24.17 5.16 -7.80
C LEU A 489 24.29 6.44 -6.95
N LYS A 490 23.95 6.37 -5.66
CA LYS A 490 23.91 7.54 -4.78
C LYS A 490 25.23 8.33 -4.72
N PRO A 491 26.41 7.71 -4.62
CA PRO A 491 27.67 8.44 -4.61
C PRO A 491 27.92 9.24 -5.90
N LEU A 492 27.58 8.69 -7.08
CA LEU A 492 27.69 9.38 -8.37
C LEU A 492 26.68 10.52 -8.49
N TYR A 493 25.47 10.35 -7.99
CA TYR A 493 24.48 11.43 -7.92
C TYR A 493 24.99 12.60 -7.05
N ASP A 494 25.48 12.28 -5.85
CA ASP A 494 26.00 13.29 -4.92
C ASP A 494 27.25 13.98 -5.51
N ASP A 495 28.07 13.29 -6.31
CA ASP A 495 29.21 13.87 -7.04
C ASP A 495 28.77 14.76 -8.22
N ALA A 496 27.71 14.40 -8.96
CA ALA A 496 27.15 15.23 -10.02
C ALA A 496 26.50 16.52 -9.47
N LEU A 497 25.88 16.45 -8.29
CA LEU A 497 25.34 17.64 -7.61
C LEU A 497 26.44 18.64 -7.22
N LYS A 498 27.61 18.16 -6.80
CA LYS A 498 28.80 19.00 -6.52
C LYS A 498 29.37 19.67 -7.78
N ILE A 499 29.11 19.10 -8.95
CA ILE A 499 29.42 19.74 -10.22
C ILE A 499 28.38 20.84 -10.48
N ALA A 500 27.08 20.53 -10.31
CA ALA A 500 26.00 21.50 -10.54
C ALA A 500 26.06 22.74 -9.64
N ASP A 501 26.51 22.60 -8.39
CA ASP A 501 26.68 23.72 -7.46
C ASP A 501 28.02 24.47 -7.64
N GLY A 502 28.90 24.01 -8.53
CA GLY A 502 30.19 24.63 -8.84
C GLY A 502 31.26 24.44 -7.75
N THR A 503 30.96 23.70 -6.67
CA THR A 503 31.94 23.45 -5.59
C THR A 503 33.07 22.51 -6.03
N TRP A 504 32.84 21.73 -7.10
CA TRP A 504 33.80 20.85 -7.75
C TRP A 504 35.12 21.54 -8.19
N GLU A 505 35.09 22.78 -8.68
CA GLU A 505 36.31 23.50 -9.11
C GLU A 505 37.28 23.71 -7.93
N SER A 506 36.76 24.06 -6.76
CA SER A 506 37.56 24.24 -5.53
C SER A 506 38.15 22.92 -5.00
N TYR A 507 37.42 21.81 -5.19
CA TYR A 507 37.87 20.48 -4.84
C TYR A 507 39.02 20.02 -5.75
N HIS A 508 38.94 20.26 -7.06
CA HIS A 508 39.99 19.84 -8.00
C HIS A 508 41.24 20.70 -7.94
N GLN A 509 41.13 22.01 -7.73
CA GLN A 509 42.33 22.83 -7.48
C GLN A 509 43.12 22.31 -6.28
N LYS A 510 42.41 21.91 -5.22
CA LYS A 510 43.04 21.32 -4.03
C LYS A 510 43.52 19.89 -4.25
N ARG A 511 42.77 19.07 -4.98
CA ARG A 511 43.17 17.70 -5.38
C ARG A 511 44.44 17.72 -6.22
N ASP A 512 44.48 18.55 -7.26
CA ASP A 512 45.60 18.67 -8.19
C ASP A 512 46.84 19.20 -7.46
N GLN A 513 46.69 20.19 -6.57
CA GLN A 513 47.79 20.64 -5.69
C GLN A 513 48.36 19.52 -4.80
N LEU A 514 47.48 18.71 -4.20
CA LEU A 514 47.90 17.59 -3.35
C LEU A 514 48.51 16.45 -4.17
N PHE A 515 47.97 16.17 -5.36
CA PHE A 515 48.49 15.17 -6.29
C PHE A 515 49.86 15.56 -6.82
N ASP A 516 50.04 16.79 -7.28
CA ASP A 516 51.32 17.31 -7.74
C ASP A 516 52.36 17.26 -6.61
N ALA A 517 51.98 17.63 -5.39
CA ALA A 517 52.85 17.50 -4.23
C ALA A 517 53.24 16.04 -3.93
N ALA A 518 52.32 15.10 -4.07
CA ALA A 518 52.58 13.67 -3.89
C ALA A 518 53.52 13.11 -4.97
N VAL A 519 53.31 13.47 -6.23
CA VAL A 519 54.18 13.11 -7.36
C VAL A 519 55.59 13.70 -7.17
N ILE A 520 55.69 14.98 -6.80
CA ILE A 520 56.98 15.62 -6.53
C ILE A 520 57.70 14.90 -5.38
N ALA A 521 57.01 14.63 -4.28
CA ALA A 521 57.60 13.94 -3.13
C ALA A 521 58.15 12.56 -3.49
N LEU A 522 57.45 11.81 -4.35
CA LEU A 522 57.90 10.50 -4.81
C LEU A 522 59.08 10.59 -5.79
N VAL A 523 59.04 11.53 -6.74
CA VAL A 523 60.12 11.75 -7.71
C VAL A 523 61.40 12.26 -7.03
N GLU A 524 61.29 13.13 -6.03
CA GLU A 524 62.42 13.61 -5.22
C GLU A 524 63.11 12.45 -4.50
N MET A 525 62.34 11.53 -3.93
CA MET A 525 62.89 10.34 -3.29
C MET A 525 63.56 9.43 -4.33
N GLY A 526 62.88 9.13 -5.45
CA GLY A 526 63.40 8.24 -6.49
C GLY A 526 64.63 8.76 -7.25
N ASN A 527 64.94 10.06 -7.15
CA ASN A 527 66.14 10.65 -7.73
C ASN A 527 67.23 10.98 -6.69
N CYS A 528 67.00 10.65 -5.41
CA CYS A 528 67.98 10.86 -4.35
C CYS A 528 68.88 9.62 -4.19
N GLN A 529 70.17 9.76 -4.50
CA GLN A 529 71.14 8.64 -4.51
C GLN A 529 71.29 7.91 -3.16
N ASN A 530 70.99 8.59 -2.05
CA ASN A 530 71.18 8.08 -0.69
C ASN A 530 69.86 7.76 0.04
N GLN A 531 68.73 7.77 -0.66
CA GLN A 531 67.42 7.53 -0.06
C GLN A 531 66.75 6.30 -0.70
N ARG A 532 66.30 5.36 0.14
CA ARG A 532 65.65 4.12 -0.31
C ARG A 532 64.20 3.95 0.16
N HIS A 533 63.74 4.82 1.05
CA HIS A 533 62.38 4.82 1.58
C HIS A 533 61.84 6.25 1.65
N LEU A 534 60.52 6.41 1.63
CA LEU A 534 59.87 7.69 1.87
C LEU A 534 60.17 8.19 3.29
N ASN A 535 60.70 9.41 3.43
CA ASN A 535 60.82 10.01 4.76
C ASN A 535 59.44 10.41 5.27
N GLN A 536 59.31 10.69 6.58
CA GLN A 536 58.02 11.00 7.20
C GLN A 536 57.29 12.17 6.53
N LYS A 537 58.02 13.20 6.08
CA LYS A 537 57.42 14.35 5.40
C LYS A 537 56.81 13.96 4.05
N GLN A 538 57.54 13.18 3.24
CA GLN A 538 57.06 12.69 1.95
C GLN A 538 55.90 11.72 2.09
N ALA A 539 55.98 10.79 3.06
CA ALA A 539 54.89 9.86 3.38
C ALA A 539 53.61 10.62 3.78
N ASN A 540 53.73 11.65 4.63
CA ASN A 540 52.59 12.47 5.04
C ASN A 540 51.96 13.25 3.87
N ILE A 541 52.76 13.72 2.91
CA ILE A 541 52.25 14.43 1.72
C ILE A 541 51.45 13.48 0.83
N ILE A 542 51.97 12.28 0.58
CA ILE A 542 51.28 11.26 -0.21
C ILE A 542 50.01 10.80 0.52
N GLU A 543 50.06 10.57 1.83
CA GLU A 543 48.88 10.24 2.64
C GLU A 543 47.83 11.36 2.67
N ALA A 544 48.24 12.63 2.65
CA ALA A 544 47.31 13.75 2.60
C ALA A 544 46.52 13.76 1.29
N PHE A 545 47.14 13.40 0.15
CA PHE A 545 46.44 13.20 -1.11
C PHE A 545 45.50 11.99 -1.05
N LEU A 546 45.99 10.82 -0.61
CA LEU A 546 45.20 9.59 -0.52
C LEU A 546 43.96 9.76 0.39
N ALA A 547 44.12 10.43 1.52
CA ALA A 547 43.04 10.70 2.46
C ALA A 547 42.07 11.79 1.97
N PHE A 548 42.56 12.77 1.21
CA PHE A 548 41.73 13.82 0.64
C PHE A 548 40.85 13.32 -0.51
N ASP A 549 41.40 12.45 -1.37
CA ASP A 549 40.66 11.90 -2.51
C ASP A 549 39.64 10.83 -2.10
N GLY A 550 39.99 9.97 -1.14
CA GLY A 550 39.08 8.95 -0.59
C GLY A 550 38.71 7.82 -1.55
N GLY A 551 39.33 7.74 -2.73
CA GLY A 551 39.22 6.66 -3.71
C GLY A 551 39.91 5.36 -3.30
N ASP A 552 39.87 4.35 -4.18
CA ASP A 552 40.58 3.09 -3.94
C ASP A 552 42.09 3.33 -3.85
N ARG A 553 42.68 2.93 -2.72
CA ARG A 553 44.07 3.23 -2.40
C ARG A 553 45.06 2.60 -3.38
N THR A 554 44.70 1.48 -4.01
CA THR A 554 45.56 0.84 -5.01
C THR A 554 45.56 1.62 -6.30
N GLN A 555 44.38 1.99 -6.80
CA GLN A 555 44.24 2.79 -8.01
C GLN A 555 44.92 4.17 -7.87
N LEU A 556 44.82 4.80 -6.70
CA LEU A 556 45.45 6.10 -6.45
C LEU A 556 46.97 6.02 -6.39
N CYS A 557 47.53 4.96 -5.78
CA CYS A 557 48.98 4.73 -5.82
C CYS A 557 49.46 4.45 -7.25
N GLU A 558 48.71 3.68 -8.04
CA GLU A 558 49.01 3.47 -9.47
C GLU A 558 48.96 4.80 -10.27
N GLU A 559 48.00 5.68 -9.99
CA GLU A 559 47.90 7.02 -10.62
C GLU A 559 49.16 7.85 -10.34
N ILE A 560 49.60 7.91 -9.08
CA ILE A 560 50.84 8.60 -8.68
C ILE A 560 52.04 7.97 -9.40
N TRP A 561 52.13 6.64 -9.42
CA TRP A 561 53.25 5.92 -10.02
C TRP A 561 53.36 6.16 -11.52
N ASN A 562 52.24 6.10 -12.25
CA ASN A 562 52.21 6.28 -13.69
C ASN A 562 52.74 7.66 -14.12
N VAL A 563 52.49 8.70 -13.31
CA VAL A 563 53.00 10.05 -13.57
C VAL A 563 54.44 10.24 -13.08
N SER A 564 54.84 9.54 -12.02
CA SER A 564 56.16 9.67 -11.39
C SER A 564 57.24 8.85 -12.09
N SER A 565 56.93 7.61 -12.49
CA SER A 565 57.88 6.63 -13.05
C SER A 565 58.70 7.16 -14.24
N PRO A 566 58.12 7.89 -15.22
CA PRO A 566 58.90 8.49 -16.31
C PRO A 566 59.90 9.55 -15.83
N LYS A 567 59.65 10.19 -14.69
CA LYS A 567 60.45 11.27 -14.09
C LYS A 567 61.49 10.75 -13.09
N VAL A 568 61.42 9.46 -12.74
CA VAL A 568 62.39 8.77 -11.88
C VAL A 568 63.47 8.13 -12.75
N ASN A 569 64.73 8.33 -12.34
CA ASN A 569 65.88 7.72 -13.00
C ASN A 569 65.73 6.20 -13.03
N TYR A 570 65.97 5.60 -14.21
CA TYR A 570 65.77 4.19 -14.49
C TYR A 570 66.33 3.25 -13.43
N TYR A 571 67.54 3.52 -12.91
CA TYR A 571 68.19 2.69 -11.90
C TYR A 571 67.47 2.61 -10.56
N TRP A 572 66.60 3.57 -10.25
CA TRP A 572 65.93 3.70 -8.95
C TRP A 572 64.43 3.43 -9.03
N ARG A 573 63.89 3.10 -10.22
CA ARG A 573 62.44 2.91 -10.42
C ARG A 573 61.88 1.79 -9.56
N ASP A 574 62.52 0.63 -9.55
CA ASP A 574 62.02 -0.53 -8.79
C ASP A 574 61.96 -0.21 -7.29
N GLY A 575 63.04 0.36 -6.72
CA GLY A 575 63.04 0.78 -5.32
C GLY A 575 62.07 1.93 -4.99
N THR A 576 61.77 2.78 -5.98
CA THR A 576 60.79 3.87 -5.80
C THR A 576 59.36 3.33 -5.81
N PHE A 577 59.08 2.34 -6.65
CA PHE A 577 57.82 1.63 -6.68
C PHE A 577 57.59 0.86 -5.39
N ASP A 578 58.60 0.12 -4.93
CA ASP A 578 58.55 -0.64 -3.68
C ASP A 578 58.22 0.28 -2.48
N ALA A 579 58.84 1.46 -2.40
CA ALA A 579 58.55 2.43 -1.33
C ALA A 579 57.12 3.00 -1.39
N LEU A 580 56.52 3.11 -2.58
CA LEU A 580 55.11 3.51 -2.74
C LEU A 580 54.16 2.35 -2.36
N GLU A 581 54.52 1.12 -2.70
CA GLU A 581 53.79 -0.10 -2.33
C GLU A 581 53.84 -0.35 -0.82
N GLU A 582 54.97 -0.11 -0.16
CA GLU A 582 55.12 -0.14 1.31
C GLU A 582 54.14 0.84 1.98
N LEU A 583 53.97 2.05 1.42
CA LEU A 583 52.99 3.03 1.89
C LEU A 583 51.55 2.57 1.62
N ARG A 584 51.31 1.90 0.48
CA ARG A 584 49.99 1.40 0.08
C ARG A 584 49.46 0.35 1.08
N THR A 585 50.28 -0.63 1.45
CA THR A 585 49.90 -1.79 2.28
C THR A 585 49.87 -1.50 3.79
N LYS A 586 50.35 -0.32 4.23
CA LYS A 586 50.49 0.05 5.65
C LYS A 586 51.31 -0.95 6.48
N GLU A 587 52.22 -1.72 5.86
CA GLU A 587 53.22 -2.50 6.59
C GLU A 587 54.32 -1.57 7.16
N LEU A 588 53.93 -0.64 8.04
CA LEU A 588 54.84 0.08 8.93
C LEU A 588 55.26 -0.86 10.07
N ASN A 589 56.02 -1.91 9.75
CA ASN A 589 56.73 -2.67 10.78
C ASN A 589 57.91 -1.83 11.28
N HIS A 590 57.69 -1.16 12.42
CA HIS A 590 58.71 -0.75 13.40
C HIS A 590 60.10 -0.44 12.84
N ARG A 591 60.28 0.71 12.19
CA ARG A 591 61.57 1.40 12.21
C ARG A 591 61.33 2.83 12.66
N THR A 592 61.70 3.09 13.91
CA THR A 592 61.88 4.44 14.42
C THR A 592 62.79 5.19 13.44
N TYR A 593 62.26 6.21 12.77
CA TYR A 593 63.08 7.19 12.07
C TYR A 593 63.90 7.93 13.14
N GLY A 594 65.09 7.39 13.42
CA GLY A 594 66.02 7.94 14.38
C GLY A 594 66.43 9.34 13.95
N TYR A 595 66.36 10.27 14.91
CA TYR A 595 67.10 11.52 14.86
C TYR A 595 68.55 11.24 14.43
N GLY A 596 69.06 12.08 13.52
CA GLY A 596 70.23 11.79 12.71
C GLY A 596 71.51 11.40 13.46
N ARG A 597 72.40 10.73 12.71
CA ARG A 597 73.85 10.79 12.86
C ARG A 597 74.49 10.73 11.47
N GLY A 598 75.53 11.55 11.30
CA GLY A 598 76.15 11.86 10.02
C GLY A 598 76.98 10.74 9.40
N LEU A 599 77.19 10.88 8.09
CA LEU A 599 78.47 11.29 7.51
C LEU A 599 78.18 12.12 6.25
#